data_AF-A0A094DTZ7-F1
#
_entry.id   AF-A0A094DTZ7-F1
#
_cell.length_a   1.000
_cell.length_b   1.000
_cell.length_c   1.000
_cell.angle_alpha   90.00
_cell.angle_beta   90.00
_cell.angle_gamma   90.00
#
_symmetry.space_group_name_H-M   'P 1'
#
loop_
_entity.id
_entity.type
_entity.pdbx_description
1 polymer ?
#
loop_
_entity_poly.entity_id
_entity_poly.type
_entity_poly.pdbx_seq_one_letter_code
_entity_poly.pdbx_strand_id
1 'polypeptide(L)'
;MKSTEEVLSGMAPGQLRMGFLSAIQNENPDTFLLRFLRARKWDVIKAFTMMAGAIEWRMKEMNVDQLMAEGELQALKLSQNASNASDKKTGHDFLAQMRMGKSFIHGVDTTGRPICVVRVRLHRPGEQSEETLERASDLPEEPTDSYFRFDGVFAFEHGIWRLIKGWLDPVIASKIYFTNNAADLEKFISRERIVKELGGNDEWTYKYSEPSLDENDIMKDTATRDVLLTERQKLADDLLLATSAWIAATTAKDDAEIAIYKEQRAANIKRLHSNYWQLDPYLRARTVLDRTGALKDHRCHSSEESLAKIREA
;
A
#
# COMPACT_ATOMS: atom_id res chain seq x y z
N MET A 1 23.07 4.65 6.27
CA MET A 1 22.27 3.98 5.22
C MET A 1 23.14 2.87 4.68
N LYS A 2 22.62 1.64 4.56
CA LYS A 2 23.38 0.50 4.03
C LYS A 2 23.96 0.84 2.64
N SER A 3 25.14 0.34 2.32
CA SER A 3 25.71 0.43 0.97
C SER A 3 24.93 -0.47 -0.01
N THR A 4 25.07 -0.24 -1.32
CA THR A 4 24.45 -1.12 -2.33
C THR A 4 24.93 -2.57 -2.19
N GLU A 5 26.22 -2.74 -1.93
CA GLU A 5 26.84 -4.06 -1.75
C GLU A 5 26.27 -4.76 -0.52
N GLU A 6 26.13 -4.05 0.61
CA GLU A 6 25.52 -4.60 1.82
C GLU A 6 24.08 -5.08 1.57
N VAL A 7 23.24 -4.26 0.93
CA VAL A 7 21.84 -4.64 0.64
C VAL A 7 21.77 -5.84 -0.30
N LEU A 8 22.56 -5.83 -1.39
CA LEU A 8 22.54 -6.92 -2.37
C LEU A 8 23.12 -8.22 -1.81
N SER A 9 24.16 -8.14 -0.96
CA SER A 9 24.75 -9.31 -0.30
C SER A 9 23.77 -10.02 0.63
N GLY A 10 22.80 -9.28 1.17
CA GLY A 10 21.72 -9.86 1.96
C GLY A 10 20.72 -10.66 1.13
N MET A 11 20.62 -10.44 -0.19
CA MET A 11 19.59 -11.04 -1.04
C MET A 11 20.11 -12.21 -1.87
N ALA A 12 19.37 -13.31 -1.91
CA ALA A 12 19.62 -14.40 -2.84
C ALA A 12 19.32 -13.97 -4.29
N PRO A 13 19.96 -14.62 -5.29
CA PRO A 13 19.66 -14.37 -6.70
C PRO A 13 18.15 -14.47 -6.99
N GLY A 14 17.60 -13.46 -7.64
CA GLY A 14 16.17 -13.39 -7.97
C GLY A 14 15.26 -12.86 -6.84
N GLN A 15 15.71 -12.76 -5.58
CA GLN A 15 14.88 -12.20 -4.51
C GLN A 15 14.53 -10.73 -4.73
N LEU A 16 15.47 -9.92 -5.22
CA LEU A 16 15.19 -8.52 -5.56
C LEU A 16 14.07 -8.42 -6.60
N ARG A 17 14.08 -9.33 -7.58
CA ARG A 17 13.08 -9.38 -8.64
C ARG A 17 11.72 -9.80 -8.09
N MET A 18 11.65 -10.88 -7.32
CA MET A 18 10.40 -11.33 -6.69
C MET A 18 9.83 -10.27 -5.75
N GLY A 19 10.69 -9.67 -4.92
CA GLY A 19 10.33 -8.60 -4.01
C GLY A 19 9.83 -7.35 -4.73
N PHE A 20 10.44 -6.99 -5.86
CA PHE A 20 9.93 -5.93 -6.72
C PHE A 20 8.52 -6.24 -7.24
N LEU A 21 8.28 -7.46 -7.73
CA LEU A 21 6.97 -7.86 -8.26
C LEU A 21 5.87 -7.96 -7.19
N SER A 22 6.25 -8.34 -5.97
CA SER A 22 5.37 -8.26 -4.80
C SER A 22 5.08 -6.79 -4.43
N ALA A 23 6.12 -5.97 -4.32
CA ALA A 23 6.00 -4.57 -3.88
C ALA A 23 5.19 -3.68 -4.82
N ILE A 24 5.23 -3.92 -6.14
CA ILE A 24 4.44 -3.11 -7.10
C ILE A 24 2.92 -3.31 -6.94
N GLN A 25 2.45 -4.47 -6.47
CA GLN A 25 1.02 -4.77 -6.34
C GLN A 25 0.23 -4.42 -7.62
N ASN A 26 -0.75 -3.50 -7.57
CA ASN A 26 -1.44 -3.00 -8.77
C ASN A 26 -0.74 -1.81 -9.44
N GLU A 27 0.28 -1.22 -8.84
CA GLU A 27 0.89 0.03 -9.30
C GLU A 27 1.63 -0.13 -10.64
N ASN A 28 1.66 0.95 -11.42
CA ASN A 28 2.55 1.05 -12.58
C ASN A 28 4.03 0.98 -12.14
N PRO A 29 4.82 0.03 -12.65
CA PRO A 29 6.24 -0.14 -12.30
C PRO A 29 7.09 1.13 -12.48
N ASP A 30 6.80 1.98 -13.48
CA ASP A 30 7.52 3.24 -13.66
C ASP A 30 7.23 4.23 -12.54
N THR A 31 5.98 4.29 -12.11
CA THR A 31 5.59 5.20 -11.02
C THR A 31 6.27 4.77 -9.73
N PHE A 32 6.32 3.46 -9.46
CA PHE A 32 7.06 2.89 -8.35
C PHE A 32 8.55 3.30 -8.40
N LEU A 33 9.24 3.08 -9.52
CA LEU A 33 10.67 3.42 -9.69
C LEU A 33 10.93 4.94 -9.60
N LEU A 34 10.04 5.76 -10.17
CA LEU A 34 10.13 7.22 -10.14
C LEU A 34 10.02 7.79 -8.72
N ARG A 35 9.41 7.09 -7.76
CA ARG A 35 9.40 7.49 -6.34
C ARG A 35 10.83 7.55 -5.80
N PHE A 36 11.61 6.49 -6.03
CA PHE A 36 12.99 6.39 -5.55
C PHE A 36 13.93 7.37 -6.27
N LEU A 37 13.76 7.53 -7.59
CA LEU A 37 14.54 8.50 -8.35
C LEU A 37 14.29 9.93 -7.85
N ARG A 38 13.03 10.35 -7.68
CA ARG A 38 12.72 11.68 -7.14
C ARG A 38 13.25 11.86 -5.71
N ALA A 39 13.05 10.87 -4.84
CA ALA A 39 13.54 10.90 -3.45
C ALA A 39 15.08 10.96 -3.35
N ARG A 40 15.80 10.60 -4.41
CA ARG A 40 17.26 10.65 -4.48
C ARG A 40 17.77 11.62 -5.54
N LYS A 41 16.96 12.62 -5.91
CA LYS A 41 17.34 13.71 -6.83
C LYS A 41 17.94 13.19 -8.15
N TRP A 42 17.35 12.12 -8.68
CA TRP A 42 17.75 11.42 -9.91
C TRP A 42 19.13 10.74 -9.88
N ASP A 43 19.73 10.59 -8.70
CA ASP A 43 20.92 9.75 -8.51
C ASP A 43 20.51 8.28 -8.61
N VAL A 44 20.82 7.65 -9.75
CA VAL A 44 20.39 6.28 -10.09
C VAL A 44 20.90 5.27 -9.07
N ILE A 45 22.16 5.36 -8.64
CA ILE A 45 22.74 4.41 -7.70
C ILE A 45 22.07 4.55 -6.34
N LYS A 46 21.97 5.77 -5.81
CA LYS A 46 21.30 5.98 -4.51
C LYS A 46 19.82 5.60 -4.53
N ALA A 47 19.13 5.85 -5.64
CA ALA A 47 17.73 5.44 -5.83
C ALA A 47 17.59 3.92 -5.80
N PHE A 48 18.46 3.21 -6.54
CA PHE A 48 18.48 1.75 -6.55
C PHE A 48 18.80 1.17 -5.17
N THR A 49 19.81 1.70 -4.46
CA THR A 49 20.14 1.26 -3.09
C THR A 49 18.95 1.44 -2.15
N MET A 50 18.24 2.57 -2.23
CA MET A 50 17.07 2.83 -1.39
C MET A 50 15.93 1.85 -1.72
N MET A 51 15.66 1.59 -3.01
CA MET A 51 14.63 0.65 -3.44
C MET A 51 14.94 -0.77 -2.97
N ALA A 52 16.16 -1.24 -3.18
CA ALA A 52 16.57 -2.56 -2.76
C ALA A 52 16.47 -2.71 -1.23
N GLY A 53 16.87 -1.68 -0.46
CA GLY A 53 16.73 -1.68 1.00
C GLY A 53 15.26 -1.71 1.45
N ALA A 54 14.37 -0.99 0.77
CA ALA A 54 12.94 -1.03 1.05
C ALA A 54 12.32 -2.41 0.75
N ILE A 55 12.74 -3.06 -0.35
CA ILE A 55 12.33 -4.43 -0.68
C ILE A 55 12.84 -5.42 0.36
N GLU A 56 14.09 -5.29 0.82
CA GLU A 56 14.64 -6.14 1.89
C GLU A 56 13.80 -6.04 3.17
N TRP A 57 13.54 -4.81 3.62
CA TRP A 57 12.74 -4.54 4.81
C TRP A 57 11.33 -5.12 4.68
N ARG A 58 10.67 -4.90 3.52
CA ARG A 58 9.33 -5.44 3.24
C ARG A 58 9.28 -6.96 3.36
N MET A 59 10.29 -7.64 2.83
CA MET A 59 10.33 -9.10 2.75
C MET A 59 10.79 -9.76 4.06
N LYS A 60 11.80 -9.20 4.73
CA LYS A 60 12.50 -9.90 5.82
C LYS A 60 12.23 -9.34 7.19
N GLU A 61 12.10 -8.03 7.31
CA GLU A 61 11.98 -7.36 8.60
C GLU A 61 10.51 -7.28 8.99
N MET A 62 9.66 -6.75 8.11
CA MET A 62 8.21 -6.62 8.38
C MET A 62 7.37 -7.78 7.89
N ASN A 63 7.82 -8.47 6.85
CA ASN A 63 7.04 -9.50 6.16
C ASN A 63 5.64 -9.01 5.79
N VAL A 64 5.58 -7.92 5.03
CA VAL A 64 4.31 -7.20 4.73
C VAL A 64 3.31 -8.10 4.01
N ASP A 65 3.77 -9.07 3.23
CA ASP A 65 2.89 -10.01 2.54
C ASP A 65 2.16 -10.93 3.53
N GLN A 66 2.82 -11.33 4.63
CA GLN A 66 2.16 -12.04 5.73
C GLN A 66 1.19 -11.12 6.48
N LEU A 67 1.58 -9.88 6.78
CA LEU A 67 0.72 -8.92 7.45
C LEU A 67 -0.58 -8.68 6.66
N MET A 68 -0.46 -8.55 5.33
CA MET A 68 -1.57 -8.43 4.40
C MET A 68 -2.47 -9.67 4.36
N ALA A 69 -1.89 -10.86 4.42
CA ALA A 69 -2.65 -12.11 4.42
C ALA A 69 -3.38 -12.36 5.76
N GLU A 70 -2.85 -11.82 6.87
CA GLU A 70 -3.43 -11.96 8.21
C GLU A 70 -4.58 -10.97 8.45
N GLY A 71 -4.31 -9.67 8.26
CA GLY A 71 -5.27 -8.58 8.42
C GLY A 71 -6.07 -8.59 9.73
N GLU A 72 -7.26 -7.98 9.70
CA GLU A 72 -8.13 -7.81 10.86
C GLU A 72 -8.73 -9.13 11.36
N LEU A 73 -9.00 -10.08 10.46
CA LEU A 73 -9.54 -11.39 10.83
C LEU A 73 -8.55 -12.19 11.70
N GLN A 74 -7.24 -12.11 11.42
CA GLN A 74 -6.26 -12.75 12.29
C GLN A 74 -6.24 -12.12 13.67
N ALA A 75 -6.35 -10.79 13.78
CA ALA A 75 -6.48 -10.13 15.07
C ALA A 75 -7.73 -10.60 15.84
N LEU A 76 -8.86 -10.83 15.14
CA LEU A 76 -10.06 -11.42 15.76
C LEU A 76 -9.80 -12.82 16.30
N LYS A 77 -9.17 -13.70 15.50
CA LYS A 77 -8.82 -15.06 15.93
C LYS A 77 -7.89 -15.05 17.14
N LEU A 78 -6.86 -14.20 17.13
CA LEU A 78 -5.95 -14.03 18.27
C LEU A 78 -6.70 -13.55 19.51
N SER A 79 -7.59 -12.56 19.39
CA SER A 79 -8.40 -12.04 20.51
C SER A 79 -9.33 -13.09 21.16
N GLN A 80 -9.63 -14.16 20.43
CA GLN A 80 -10.45 -15.29 20.87
C GLN A 80 -9.61 -16.49 21.33
N ASN A 81 -8.29 -16.44 21.19
CA ASN A 81 -7.39 -17.52 21.60
C ASN A 81 -7.32 -17.63 23.13
N ALA A 82 -8.17 -18.49 23.71
CA ALA A 82 -8.21 -18.73 25.14
C ALA A 82 -6.96 -19.44 25.69
N SER A 83 -6.17 -20.07 24.82
CA SER A 83 -5.01 -20.87 25.20
C SER A 83 -3.71 -20.08 25.32
N ASN A 84 -3.64 -18.86 24.75
CA ASN A 84 -2.46 -18.00 24.83
C ASN A 84 -2.85 -16.56 25.20
N ALA A 85 -2.51 -16.16 26.43
CA ALA A 85 -2.84 -14.83 26.94
C ALA A 85 -2.15 -13.69 26.17
N SER A 86 -0.95 -13.92 25.63
CA SER A 86 -0.22 -12.94 24.83
C SER A 86 -0.93 -12.68 23.52
N ASP A 87 -1.26 -13.75 22.77
CA ASP A 87 -2.03 -13.67 21.52
C ASP A 87 -3.36 -12.96 21.74
N LYS A 88 -4.06 -13.34 22.81
CA LYS A 88 -5.33 -12.73 23.20
C LYS A 88 -5.21 -11.22 23.38
N LYS A 89 -4.17 -10.78 24.09
CA LYS A 89 -3.90 -9.36 24.31
C LYS A 89 -3.55 -8.66 22.99
N THR A 90 -2.66 -9.22 22.18
CA THR A 90 -2.26 -8.64 20.89
C THR A 90 -3.45 -8.42 19.96
N GLY A 91 -4.30 -9.44 19.79
CA GLY A 91 -5.50 -9.34 18.96
C GLY A 91 -6.52 -8.32 19.50
N HIS A 92 -6.73 -8.31 20.82
CA HIS A 92 -7.62 -7.35 21.47
C HIS A 92 -7.13 -5.91 21.28
N ASP A 93 -5.85 -5.64 21.51
CA ASP A 93 -5.27 -4.31 21.42
C ASP A 93 -5.26 -3.77 20.00
N PHE A 94 -4.98 -4.64 19.01
CA PHE A 94 -5.11 -4.29 17.60
C PHE A 94 -6.55 -3.88 17.26
N LEU A 95 -7.54 -4.72 17.58
CA LEU A 95 -8.94 -4.44 17.27
C LEU A 95 -9.49 -3.24 18.04
N ALA A 96 -9.00 -2.98 19.25
CA ALA A 96 -9.40 -1.79 20.01
C ALA A 96 -9.08 -0.50 19.25
N GLN A 97 -7.91 -0.43 18.58
CA GLN A 97 -7.53 0.73 17.77
C GLN A 97 -8.45 0.92 16.56
N MET A 98 -8.82 -0.18 15.90
CA MET A 98 -9.78 -0.15 14.79
C MET A 98 -11.17 0.27 15.29
N ARG A 99 -11.70 -0.39 16.32
CA ARG A 99 -13.04 -0.09 16.90
C ARG A 99 -13.21 1.35 17.33
N MET A 100 -12.17 1.98 17.90
CA MET A 100 -12.21 3.39 18.31
C MET A 100 -12.02 4.37 17.13
N GLY A 101 -11.64 3.87 15.95
CA GLY A 101 -11.31 4.69 14.78
C GLY A 101 -10.12 5.60 15.06
N LYS A 102 -9.03 5.02 15.57
CA LYS A 102 -7.79 5.77 15.87
C LYS A 102 -7.16 6.31 14.58
N SER A 103 -7.24 5.56 13.50
CA SER A 103 -7.10 6.02 12.11
C SER A 103 -8.30 5.55 11.29
N PHE A 104 -8.63 6.28 10.23
CA PHE A 104 -9.57 5.83 9.20
C PHE A 104 -9.36 6.59 7.88
N ILE A 105 -9.76 5.96 6.77
CA ILE A 105 -9.84 6.61 5.46
C ILE A 105 -11.31 6.94 5.14
N HIS A 106 -11.57 8.19 4.74
CA HIS A 106 -12.88 8.61 4.27
C HIS A 106 -12.80 9.83 3.36
N GLY A 107 -13.45 9.74 2.20
CA GLY A 107 -13.50 10.83 1.22
C GLY A 107 -12.17 11.09 0.51
N VAL A 108 -12.17 12.12 -0.33
CA VAL A 108 -11.01 12.55 -1.11
C VAL A 108 -10.83 14.06 -1.08
N ASP A 109 -9.59 14.50 -1.19
CA ASP A 109 -9.25 15.92 -1.28
C ASP A 109 -9.70 16.55 -2.63
N THR A 110 -9.43 17.83 -2.81
CA THR A 110 -9.76 18.57 -4.06
C THR A 110 -9.05 18.03 -5.30
N THR A 111 -8.02 17.21 -5.13
CA THR A 111 -7.24 16.57 -6.20
C THR A 111 -7.56 15.08 -6.36
N GLY A 112 -8.53 14.55 -5.60
CA GLY A 112 -8.96 13.16 -5.66
C GLY A 112 -8.09 12.19 -4.84
N ARG A 113 -7.25 12.68 -3.92
CA ARG A 113 -6.44 11.80 -3.05
C ARG A 113 -7.26 11.32 -1.85
N PRO A 114 -7.19 10.03 -1.46
CA PRO A 114 -7.82 9.55 -0.24
C PRO A 114 -7.38 10.34 0.99
N ILE A 115 -8.33 10.65 1.87
CA ILE A 115 -8.06 11.35 3.13
C ILE A 115 -7.94 10.31 4.25
N CYS A 116 -6.76 10.21 4.84
CA CYS A 116 -6.53 9.47 6.08
C CYS A 116 -6.59 10.43 7.27
N VAL A 117 -7.47 10.15 8.23
CA VAL A 117 -7.61 10.91 9.47
C VAL A 117 -7.01 10.11 10.62
N VAL A 118 -6.09 10.71 11.37
CA VAL A 118 -5.48 10.12 12.56
C VAL A 118 -5.91 10.89 13.81
N ARG A 119 -6.63 10.24 14.71
CA ARG A 119 -7.14 10.83 15.96
C ARG A 119 -6.10 10.69 17.08
N VAL A 120 -5.10 11.58 17.08
CA VAL A 120 -4.02 11.58 18.09
C VAL A 120 -4.54 11.65 19.51
N ARG A 121 -5.66 12.35 19.76
CA ARG A 121 -6.32 12.43 21.08
C ARG A 121 -6.76 11.08 21.68
N LEU A 122 -6.85 10.03 20.87
CA LEU A 122 -7.18 8.67 21.30
C LEU A 122 -5.93 7.85 21.66
N HIS A 123 -4.73 8.38 21.45
CA HIS A 123 -3.49 7.72 21.85
C HIS A 123 -3.21 7.92 23.33
N ARG A 124 -2.95 6.82 24.03
CA ARG A 124 -2.52 6.81 25.43
C ARG A 124 -1.21 6.02 25.55
N PRO A 125 -0.11 6.67 25.98
CA PRO A 125 1.17 6.00 26.11
C PRO A 125 1.09 4.79 27.05
N GLY A 126 1.67 3.66 26.64
CA GLY A 126 1.76 2.44 27.45
C GLY A 126 0.53 1.52 27.42
N GLU A 127 -0.57 1.89 26.75
CA GLU A 127 -1.73 0.99 26.60
C GLU A 127 -1.48 -0.16 25.61
N GLN A 128 -0.58 0.03 24.64
CA GLN A 128 -0.28 -0.91 23.56
C GLN A 128 1.23 -1.17 23.47
N SER A 129 1.64 -2.36 23.00
CA SER A 129 3.05 -2.62 22.66
C SER A 129 3.44 -1.87 21.38
N GLU A 130 4.74 -1.55 21.25
CA GLU A 130 5.30 -0.93 20.04
C GLU A 130 5.01 -1.77 18.79
N GLU A 131 5.21 -3.08 18.86
CA GLU A 131 4.87 -4.03 17.78
C GLU A 131 3.40 -3.94 17.36
N THR A 132 2.46 -3.78 18.30
CA THR A 132 1.02 -3.67 17.97
C THR A 132 0.70 -2.34 17.29
N LEU A 133 1.40 -1.28 17.65
CA LEU A 133 1.27 0.04 17.02
C LEU A 133 1.85 0.05 15.61
N GLU A 134 3.04 -0.54 15.43
CA GLU A 134 3.70 -0.70 14.13
C GLU A 134 2.81 -1.52 13.20
N ARG A 135 2.41 -2.74 13.60
CA ARG A 135 1.53 -3.60 12.78
C ARG A 135 0.21 -2.95 12.38
N ALA A 136 -0.39 -2.12 13.24
CA ALA A 136 -1.62 -1.40 12.90
C ALA A 136 -1.37 -0.23 11.93
N SER A 137 -0.26 0.48 12.08
CA SER A 137 0.14 1.59 11.20
C SER A 137 0.64 1.11 9.84
N ASP A 138 1.23 -0.08 9.84
CA ASP A 138 1.87 -0.73 8.71
C ASP A 138 0.94 -1.72 7.99
N LEU A 139 -0.27 -1.95 8.49
CA LEU A 139 -1.25 -2.70 7.70
C LEU A 139 -1.67 -1.80 6.52
N PRO A 140 -1.40 -2.20 5.26
CA PRO A 140 -1.82 -1.40 4.12
C PRO A 140 -3.34 -1.32 4.09
N GLU A 141 -3.87 -0.13 4.39
CA GLU A 141 -5.30 0.12 4.35
C GLU A 141 -5.84 0.04 2.90
N GLU A 142 -5.01 0.36 1.90
CA GLU A 142 -5.33 0.19 0.48
C GLU A 142 -4.38 -0.79 -0.24
N PRO A 143 -4.83 -1.49 -1.31
CA PRO A 143 -4.00 -2.38 -2.13
C PRO A 143 -3.00 -1.66 -3.04
N THR A 144 -2.86 -0.34 -2.93
CA THR A 144 -1.63 0.33 -3.30
C THR A 144 -0.78 0.43 -2.04
N ASP A 145 0.48 0.00 -2.10
CA ASP A 145 1.48 0.26 -1.07
C ASP A 145 1.73 1.78 -0.99
N SER A 146 0.80 2.49 -0.35
CA SER A 146 0.75 3.95 -0.21
C SER A 146 1.76 4.46 0.81
N TYR A 147 2.60 3.58 1.36
CA TYR A 147 3.71 3.91 2.26
C TYR A 147 4.59 5.05 1.76
N PHE A 148 4.62 5.31 0.45
CA PHE A 148 5.38 6.40 -0.15
C PHE A 148 4.53 7.47 -0.86
N ARG A 149 3.20 7.37 -0.82
CA ARG A 149 2.30 8.42 -1.33
C ARG A 149 1.65 9.18 -0.18
N PHE A 150 2.46 9.66 0.76
CA PHE A 150 2.05 10.69 1.70
C PHE A 150 2.10 12.06 1.01
N ASP A 151 1.17 12.29 0.08
CA ASP A 151 0.74 13.63 -0.32
C ASP A 151 -0.54 14.03 0.47
N GLY A 152 -0.71 13.45 1.66
CA GLY A 152 -1.81 13.74 2.57
C GLY A 152 -1.56 15.03 3.35
N VAL A 153 -2.63 15.76 3.62
CA VAL A 153 -2.60 16.93 4.51
C VAL A 153 -2.58 16.42 5.95
N PHE A 154 -1.46 16.62 6.64
CA PHE A 154 -1.33 16.22 8.04
C PHE A 154 -1.65 17.39 8.98
N ALA A 155 -2.80 17.33 9.65
CA ALA A 155 -3.11 18.26 10.74
C ALA A 155 -2.32 17.85 12.01
N PHE A 156 -1.19 18.52 12.28
CA PHE A 156 -0.34 18.24 13.44
C PHE A 156 -0.49 19.30 14.55
N GLU A 157 -0.21 18.91 15.79
CA GLU A 157 -0.02 19.86 16.89
C GLU A 157 1.40 20.48 16.85
N HIS A 158 1.50 21.78 17.11
CA HIS A 158 2.73 22.57 16.99
C HIS A 158 3.91 22.11 17.87
N GLY A 159 3.64 21.39 18.97
CA GLY A 159 4.67 20.97 19.93
C GLY A 159 5.61 19.89 19.39
N ILE A 160 5.06 18.84 18.79
CA ILE A 160 5.82 17.71 18.24
C ILE A 160 6.64 18.14 17.02
N TRP A 161 6.11 19.07 16.22
CA TRP A 161 6.78 19.60 15.03
C TRP A 161 8.16 20.21 15.30
N ARG A 162 8.32 20.92 16.43
CA ARG A 162 9.59 21.54 16.79
C ARG A 162 10.71 20.51 17.00
N LEU A 163 10.37 19.29 17.38
CA LEU A 163 11.31 18.20 17.65
C LEU A 163 11.68 17.45 16.37
N ILE A 164 10.73 17.24 15.45
CA ILE A 164 10.94 16.38 14.28
C ILE A 164 11.33 17.12 12.99
N LYS A 165 11.08 18.44 12.88
CA LYS A 165 11.34 19.20 11.64
C LYS A 165 12.80 19.16 11.16
N GLY A 166 13.75 18.96 12.07
CA GLY A 166 15.17 18.86 11.74
C GLY A 166 15.58 17.50 11.16
N TRP A 167 14.72 16.49 11.27
CA TRP A 167 14.96 15.12 10.80
C TRP A 167 14.23 14.82 9.50
N LEU A 168 13.27 15.67 9.11
CA LEU A 168 12.51 15.54 7.87
C LEU A 168 13.26 16.16 6.70
N ASP A 169 13.27 15.45 5.56
CA ASP A 169 13.76 16.01 4.30
C ASP A 169 12.95 17.28 3.94
N PRO A 170 13.58 18.36 3.45
CA PRO A 170 12.90 19.61 3.13
C PRO A 170 11.69 19.48 2.20
N VAL A 171 11.70 18.51 1.29
CA VAL A 171 10.58 18.25 0.38
C VAL A 171 9.38 17.72 1.16
N ILE A 172 9.59 16.82 2.12
CA ILE A 172 8.50 16.30 2.98
C ILE A 172 8.03 17.40 3.93
N ALA A 173 8.95 18.14 4.54
CA ALA A 173 8.60 19.24 5.43
C ALA A 173 7.73 20.30 4.73
N SER A 174 7.96 20.56 3.45
CA SER A 174 7.16 21.51 2.66
C SER A 174 5.71 21.08 2.40
N LYS A 175 5.38 19.80 2.63
CA LYS A 175 4.04 19.24 2.44
C LYS A 175 3.21 19.17 3.72
N ILE A 176 3.78 19.59 4.87
CA ILE A 176 3.10 19.55 6.16
C ILE A 176 2.45 20.91 6.43
N TYR A 177 1.14 20.89 6.65
CA TYR A 177 0.33 22.10 6.88
C TYR A 177 -0.34 22.03 8.24
N PHE A 178 -0.15 23.08 9.05
CA PHE A 178 -0.83 23.21 10.33
C PHE A 178 -2.21 23.81 10.11
N THR A 179 -3.26 23.07 10.50
CA THR A 179 -4.65 23.49 10.38
C THR A 179 -5.31 23.48 11.75
N ASN A 180 -5.99 24.56 12.13
CA ASN A 180 -6.62 24.67 13.45
C ASN A 180 -8.15 24.58 13.41
N ASN A 181 -8.74 24.69 12.22
CA ASN A 181 -10.18 24.67 12.02
C ASN A 181 -10.54 24.22 10.60
N ALA A 182 -11.82 24.02 10.35
CA ALA A 182 -12.32 23.59 9.03
C ALA A 182 -11.98 24.56 7.89
N ALA A 183 -11.90 25.88 8.14
CA ALA A 183 -11.53 26.84 7.09
C ALA A 183 -10.06 26.72 6.66
N ASP A 184 -9.17 26.25 7.54
CA ASP A 184 -7.80 25.90 7.16
C ASP A 184 -7.75 24.64 6.29
N LEU A 185 -8.59 23.64 6.61
CA LEU A 185 -8.70 22.40 5.84
C LEU A 185 -9.31 22.63 4.45
N GLU A 186 -10.18 23.63 4.29
CA GLU A 186 -10.82 24.01 3.02
C GLU A 186 -9.84 24.38 1.90
N LYS A 187 -8.60 24.73 2.25
CA LYS A 187 -7.51 24.96 1.29
C LYS A 187 -7.15 23.70 0.50
N PHE A 188 -7.54 22.53 1.01
CA PHE A 188 -7.16 21.23 0.45
C PHE A 188 -8.35 20.31 0.22
N ILE A 189 -9.38 20.37 1.09
CA ILE A 189 -10.54 19.47 1.10
C ILE A 189 -11.80 20.32 1.02
N SER A 190 -12.73 20.05 0.10
CA SER A 190 -13.99 20.79 0.04
C SER A 190 -14.78 20.65 1.36
N ARG A 191 -15.46 21.73 1.80
CA ARG A 191 -16.20 21.77 3.08
C ARG A 191 -17.21 20.63 3.24
N GLU A 192 -17.81 20.20 2.13
CA GLU A 192 -18.78 19.10 2.01
C GLU A 192 -18.17 17.71 2.22
N ARG A 193 -16.83 17.59 2.19
CA ARG A 193 -16.08 16.34 2.38
C ARG A 193 -15.29 16.32 3.69
N ILE A 194 -15.28 17.44 4.43
CA ILE A 194 -14.71 17.48 5.76
C ILE A 194 -15.77 16.91 6.72
N VAL A 195 -15.42 15.85 7.45
CA VAL A 195 -16.30 15.24 8.47
C VAL A 195 -16.67 16.25 9.56
N LYS A 196 -17.89 16.14 10.08
CA LYS A 196 -18.39 17.00 11.16
C LYS A 196 -17.46 17.08 12.37
N GLU A 197 -16.77 15.99 12.72
CA GLU A 197 -15.82 16.01 13.85
C GLU A 197 -14.65 16.99 13.64
N LEU A 198 -14.32 17.31 12.38
CA LEU A 198 -13.30 18.27 11.99
C LEU A 198 -13.91 19.64 11.64
N GLY A 199 -15.19 19.84 11.92
CA GLY A 199 -15.93 21.08 11.71
C GLY A 199 -16.53 21.26 10.31
N GLY A 200 -16.51 20.23 9.46
CA GLY A 200 -17.09 20.28 8.11
C GLY A 200 -18.58 19.95 8.03
N ASN A 201 -19.07 19.74 6.80
CA ASN A 201 -20.48 19.48 6.51
C ASN A 201 -20.77 18.01 6.20
N ASP A 202 -19.75 17.15 6.14
CA ASP A 202 -19.96 15.72 5.89
C ASP A 202 -20.52 15.04 7.14
N GLU A 203 -21.73 14.49 7.00
CA GLU A 203 -22.49 13.78 8.04
C GLU A 203 -21.93 12.39 8.35
N TRP A 204 -20.95 11.92 7.58
CA TRP A 204 -20.35 10.61 7.78
C TRP A 204 -19.73 10.48 9.17
N THR A 205 -19.96 9.32 9.79
CA THR A 205 -19.40 8.96 11.09
C THR A 205 -18.70 7.63 11.00
N TYR A 206 -17.50 7.54 11.57
CA TYR A 206 -16.75 6.29 11.65
C TYR A 206 -17.58 5.20 12.34
N LYS A 207 -17.72 4.06 11.66
CA LYS A 207 -18.32 2.84 12.20
C LYS A 207 -17.44 1.66 11.84
N TYR A 208 -17.00 0.93 12.86
CA TYR A 208 -16.25 -0.30 12.65
C TYR A 208 -17.21 -1.47 12.46
N SER A 209 -16.98 -2.25 11.41
CA SER A 209 -17.66 -3.53 11.18
C SER A 209 -16.66 -4.65 11.45
N GLU A 210 -16.99 -5.55 12.37
CA GLU A 210 -16.15 -6.72 12.67
C GLU A 210 -15.95 -7.61 11.44
N PRO A 211 -14.80 -8.27 11.30
CA PRO A 211 -14.59 -9.26 10.26
C PRO A 211 -15.48 -10.49 10.48
N SER A 212 -15.99 -11.09 9.40
CA SER A 212 -16.67 -12.40 9.49
C SER A 212 -15.66 -13.54 9.47
N LEU A 213 -15.98 -14.69 10.06
CA LEU A 213 -15.02 -15.81 10.15
C LEU A 213 -14.70 -16.44 8.79
N ASP A 214 -15.57 -16.23 7.80
CA ASP A 214 -15.54 -16.77 6.45
C ASP A 214 -15.12 -15.74 5.38
N GLU A 215 -14.92 -14.45 5.70
CA GLU A 215 -14.64 -13.40 4.69
C GLU A 215 -13.36 -13.64 3.86
N ASN A 216 -12.44 -14.45 4.39
CA ASN A 216 -11.16 -14.81 3.75
C ASN A 216 -11.13 -16.25 3.22
N ASP A 217 -12.27 -16.95 3.16
CA ASP A 217 -12.30 -18.36 2.75
C ASP A 217 -11.79 -18.58 1.31
N ILE A 218 -11.94 -17.59 0.44
CA ILE A 218 -11.39 -17.64 -0.92
C ILE A 218 -9.86 -17.79 -0.95
N MET A 219 -9.13 -17.34 0.09
CA MET A 219 -7.67 -17.49 0.19
C MET A 219 -7.25 -18.96 0.38
N LYS A 220 -8.18 -19.86 0.72
CA LYS A 220 -7.93 -21.31 0.79
C LYS A 220 -7.82 -21.95 -0.59
N ASP A 221 -8.33 -21.29 -1.64
CA ASP A 221 -8.16 -21.74 -3.03
C ASP A 221 -6.75 -21.41 -3.54
N THR A 222 -5.79 -22.23 -3.10
CA THR A 222 -4.39 -22.10 -3.48
C THR A 222 -4.16 -22.46 -4.94
N ALA A 223 -4.99 -23.32 -5.53
CA ALA A 223 -4.85 -23.73 -6.92
C ALA A 223 -5.07 -22.53 -7.86
N THR A 224 -6.17 -21.79 -7.70
CA THR A 224 -6.42 -20.58 -8.50
C THR A 224 -5.38 -19.50 -8.23
N ARG A 225 -4.98 -19.30 -6.97
CA ARG A 225 -3.91 -18.37 -6.60
C ARG A 225 -2.61 -18.67 -7.34
N ASP A 226 -2.20 -19.93 -7.36
CA ASP A 226 -0.90 -20.35 -7.94
C ASP A 226 -0.91 -20.21 -9.47
N VAL A 227 -2.06 -20.43 -10.12
CA VAL A 227 -2.26 -20.11 -11.55
C VAL A 227 -2.10 -18.61 -11.81
N LEU A 228 -2.77 -17.76 -11.03
CA LEU A 228 -2.69 -16.30 -11.19
C LEU A 228 -1.30 -15.75 -10.89
N LEU A 229 -0.59 -16.32 -9.92
CA LEU A 229 0.81 -15.99 -9.61
C LEU A 229 1.75 -16.38 -10.76
N THR A 230 1.52 -17.55 -11.36
CA THR A 230 2.30 -18.01 -12.53
C THR A 230 2.08 -17.09 -13.73
N GLU A 231 0.82 -16.71 -13.99
CA GLU A 231 0.50 -15.72 -15.03
C GLU A 231 1.18 -14.37 -14.74
N ARG A 232 1.10 -13.89 -13.50
CA ARG A 232 1.74 -12.65 -13.07
C ARG A 232 3.25 -12.67 -13.31
N GLN A 233 3.89 -13.78 -12.97
CA GLN A 233 5.32 -13.98 -13.17
C GLN A 233 5.68 -13.91 -14.67
N LYS A 234 4.90 -14.57 -15.53
CA LYS A 234 5.07 -14.48 -16.99
C LYS A 234 4.90 -13.06 -17.51
N LEU A 235 3.86 -12.34 -17.08
CA LEU A 235 3.65 -10.95 -17.46
C LEU A 235 4.81 -10.04 -17.04
N ALA A 236 5.42 -10.33 -15.90
CA ALA A 236 6.61 -9.63 -15.43
C ALA A 236 7.87 -9.97 -16.25
N ASP A 237 8.05 -11.23 -16.65
CA ASP A 237 9.10 -11.64 -17.60
C ASP A 237 8.94 -10.89 -18.93
N ASP A 238 7.73 -10.89 -19.49
CA ASP A 238 7.41 -10.22 -20.76
C ASP A 238 7.63 -8.69 -20.66
N LEU A 239 7.31 -8.08 -19.52
CA LEU A 239 7.59 -6.67 -19.26
C LEU A 239 9.09 -6.36 -19.30
N LEU A 240 9.90 -7.20 -18.63
CA LEU A 240 11.35 -7.00 -18.57
C LEU A 240 11.99 -7.23 -19.94
N LEU A 241 11.54 -8.24 -20.68
CA LEU A 241 11.99 -8.51 -22.06
C LEU A 241 11.66 -7.32 -22.98
N ALA A 242 10.42 -6.84 -22.98
CA ALA A 242 10.03 -5.68 -23.77
C ALA A 242 10.79 -4.41 -23.37
N THR A 243 11.06 -4.22 -22.07
CA THR A 243 11.87 -3.09 -21.57
C THR A 243 13.32 -3.18 -22.07
N SER A 244 13.93 -4.36 -22.01
CA SER A 244 15.29 -4.58 -22.51
C SER A 244 15.39 -4.33 -24.02
N ALA A 245 14.43 -4.84 -24.79
CA ALA A 245 14.35 -4.63 -26.24
C ALA A 245 14.13 -3.15 -26.59
N TRP A 246 13.26 -2.45 -25.83
CA TRP A 246 13.05 -1.02 -25.98
C TRP A 246 14.34 -0.21 -25.74
N ILE A 247 15.14 -0.57 -24.73
CA ILE A 247 16.44 0.06 -24.46
C ILE A 247 17.44 -0.20 -25.60
N ALA A 248 17.48 -1.43 -26.11
CA ALA A 248 18.35 -1.79 -27.23
C ALA A 248 17.99 -0.99 -28.51
N ALA A 249 16.71 -0.95 -28.87
CA ALA A 249 16.20 -0.17 -30.00
C ALA A 249 16.48 1.34 -29.83
N THR A 250 16.30 1.87 -28.62
CA THR A 250 16.64 3.28 -28.30
C THR A 250 18.12 3.56 -28.52
N THR A 251 18.99 2.63 -28.13
CA THR A 251 20.44 2.74 -28.30
C THR A 251 20.82 2.68 -29.79
N ALA A 252 20.15 1.82 -30.55
CA ALA A 252 20.32 1.70 -31.99
C ALA A 252 19.69 2.86 -32.79
N LYS A 253 18.85 3.69 -32.14
CA LYS A 253 18.06 4.76 -32.76
C LYS A 253 17.10 4.24 -33.85
N ASP A 254 16.54 3.06 -33.62
CA ASP A 254 15.52 2.47 -34.51
C ASP A 254 14.12 2.91 -34.05
N ASP A 255 13.61 3.98 -34.65
CA ASP A 255 12.32 4.56 -34.27
C ASP A 255 11.13 3.59 -34.46
N ALA A 256 11.22 2.65 -35.42
CA ALA A 256 10.17 1.67 -35.66
C ALA A 256 10.11 0.64 -34.53
N GLU A 257 11.26 0.07 -34.15
CA GLU A 257 11.34 -0.86 -33.02
C GLU A 257 11.05 -0.19 -31.67
N ILE A 258 11.48 1.06 -31.49
CA ILE A 258 11.17 1.86 -30.29
C ILE A 258 9.65 1.95 -30.10
N ALA A 259 8.89 2.26 -31.16
CA ALA A 259 7.43 2.35 -31.09
C ALA A 259 6.79 1.01 -30.70
N ILE A 260 7.23 -0.09 -31.34
CA ILE A 260 6.73 -1.45 -31.08
C ILE A 260 6.94 -1.84 -29.62
N TYR A 261 8.17 -1.76 -29.12
CA TYR A 261 8.48 -2.22 -27.76
C TYR A 261 7.89 -1.32 -26.69
N LYS A 262 7.73 -0.03 -26.97
CA LYS A 262 7.01 0.89 -26.07
C LYS A 262 5.53 0.51 -25.93
N GLU A 263 4.86 0.15 -27.02
CA GLU A 263 3.48 -0.33 -27.00
C GLU A 263 3.36 -1.67 -26.24
N GLN A 264 4.23 -2.63 -26.55
CA GLN A 264 4.26 -3.93 -25.85
C GLN A 264 4.47 -3.76 -24.34
N ARG A 265 5.39 -2.88 -23.95
CA ARG A 265 5.65 -2.56 -22.54
C ARG A 265 4.41 -1.98 -21.86
N ALA A 266 3.74 -1.02 -22.49
CA ALA A 266 2.51 -0.43 -21.96
C ALA A 266 1.38 -1.47 -21.83
N ALA A 267 1.24 -2.36 -22.80
CA ALA A 267 0.27 -3.45 -22.76
C ALA A 267 0.54 -4.42 -21.59
N ASN A 268 1.81 -4.80 -21.37
CA ASN A 268 2.20 -5.66 -20.26
C ASN A 268 1.96 -5.02 -18.89
N ILE A 269 2.23 -3.72 -18.74
CA ILE A 269 1.91 -2.96 -17.51
C ILE A 269 0.41 -3.00 -17.22
N LYS A 270 -0.44 -2.78 -18.24
CA LYS A 270 -1.90 -2.84 -18.08
C LYS A 270 -2.36 -4.23 -17.65
N ARG A 271 -1.78 -5.28 -18.24
CA ARG A 271 -2.09 -6.67 -17.87
C ARG A 271 -1.65 -7.01 -16.46
N LEU A 272 -0.47 -6.56 -16.02
CA LEU A 272 0.00 -6.72 -14.64
C LEU A 272 -0.94 -6.06 -13.62
N HIS A 273 -1.43 -4.87 -13.93
CA HIS A 273 -2.43 -4.17 -13.12
C HIS A 273 -3.73 -4.99 -13.02
N SER A 274 -4.30 -5.41 -14.15
CA SER A 274 -5.53 -6.21 -14.16
C SER A 274 -5.39 -7.59 -13.50
N ASN A 275 -4.24 -8.26 -13.67
CA ASN A 275 -3.96 -9.53 -13.01
C ASN A 275 -3.88 -9.36 -11.48
N TYR A 276 -3.29 -8.28 -10.96
CA TYR A 276 -3.28 -8.05 -9.51
C TYR A 276 -4.68 -8.01 -8.91
N TRP A 277 -5.64 -7.35 -9.56
CA TRP A 277 -7.02 -7.29 -9.06
C TRP A 277 -7.75 -8.63 -9.08
N GLN A 278 -7.37 -9.55 -9.97
CA GLN A 278 -7.86 -10.92 -9.94
C GLN A 278 -7.19 -11.73 -8.82
N LEU A 279 -5.95 -11.41 -8.50
CA LEU A 279 -5.13 -12.10 -7.50
C LEU A 279 -5.37 -11.59 -6.06
N ASP A 280 -5.72 -10.32 -5.86
CA ASP A 280 -5.94 -9.67 -4.55
C ASP A 280 -6.82 -10.51 -3.59
N PRO A 281 -7.99 -11.06 -4.02
CA PRO A 281 -8.84 -11.89 -3.15
C PRO A 281 -8.11 -13.09 -2.55
N TYR A 282 -7.12 -13.63 -3.25
CA TYR A 282 -6.40 -14.84 -2.86
C TYR A 282 -5.13 -14.56 -2.03
N LEU A 283 -4.67 -13.31 -1.96
CA LEU A 283 -3.45 -12.92 -1.25
C LEU A 283 -3.69 -12.10 0.01
N ARG A 284 -4.73 -11.27 0.02
CA ARG A 284 -4.94 -10.25 1.05
C ARG A 284 -6.22 -10.52 1.82
N ALA A 285 -6.14 -10.43 3.15
CA ALA A 285 -7.30 -10.43 4.03
C ALA A 285 -8.20 -9.21 3.78
N ARG A 286 -9.51 -9.39 3.90
CA ARG A 286 -10.47 -8.28 3.81
C ARG A 286 -10.29 -7.33 5.00
N THR A 287 -10.36 -6.03 4.72
CA THR A 287 -10.29 -4.97 5.73
C THR A 287 -11.64 -4.28 5.90
N VAL A 288 -11.75 -3.39 6.88
CA VAL A 288 -12.91 -2.52 7.07
C VAL A 288 -13.21 -1.70 5.81
N LEU A 289 -12.22 -1.42 4.98
CA LEU A 289 -12.39 -0.69 3.71
C LEU A 289 -13.02 -1.54 2.62
N ASP A 290 -12.76 -2.86 2.60
CA ASP A 290 -13.50 -3.79 1.77
C ASP A 290 -14.97 -3.89 2.23
N ARG A 291 -15.20 -4.03 3.55
CA ARG A 291 -16.53 -4.20 4.15
C ARG A 291 -17.43 -2.97 3.99
N THR A 292 -16.85 -1.77 4.10
CA THR A 292 -17.57 -0.50 3.90
C THR A 292 -17.71 -0.11 2.43
N GLY A 293 -17.00 -0.79 1.53
CA GLY A 293 -17.01 -0.49 0.11
C GLY A 293 -16.17 0.73 -0.27
N ALA A 294 -15.34 1.28 0.63
CA ALA A 294 -14.41 2.37 0.34
C ALA A 294 -13.46 2.04 -0.84
N LEU A 295 -13.14 0.76 -1.03
CA LEU A 295 -12.31 0.27 -2.16
C LEU A 295 -13.11 -0.03 -3.45
N LYS A 296 -14.44 0.13 -3.49
CA LYS A 296 -15.24 -0.26 -4.68
C LYS A 296 -14.97 0.64 -5.89
N ASP A 297 -14.72 1.93 -5.68
CA ASP A 297 -14.46 2.89 -6.79
C ASP A 297 -13.13 2.62 -7.51
N HIS A 298 -12.19 1.89 -6.88
CA HIS A 298 -10.87 1.58 -7.45
C HIS A 298 -10.79 0.22 -8.17
N ARG A 299 -11.81 -0.64 -8.02
CA ARG A 299 -11.90 -1.96 -8.67
C ARG A 299 -12.53 -1.93 -10.07
N CYS A 300 -13.00 -0.77 -10.52
CA CYS A 300 -13.70 -0.63 -11.79
C CYS A 300 -12.69 -0.63 -12.96
N HIS A 301 -12.25 -1.81 -13.41
CA HIS A 301 -12.03 -2.15 -14.82
C HIS A 301 -11.84 -3.68 -15.01
N SER A 302 -12.85 -4.32 -15.61
CA SER A 302 -12.83 -5.57 -16.40
C SER A 302 -12.48 -6.93 -15.72
N SER A 303 -13.02 -7.26 -14.54
CA SER A 303 -12.78 -8.59 -13.92
C SER A 303 -13.73 -9.71 -14.38
N GLU A 304 -14.96 -9.42 -14.81
CA GLU A 304 -15.94 -10.49 -15.10
C GLU A 304 -15.64 -11.27 -16.39
N GLU A 305 -15.06 -10.64 -17.41
CA GLU A 305 -14.77 -11.27 -18.70
C GLU A 305 -13.55 -12.22 -18.65
N SER A 306 -12.68 -12.08 -17.65
CA SER A 306 -11.40 -12.81 -17.54
C SER A 306 -11.52 -14.10 -16.74
N LEU A 307 -12.34 -14.12 -15.67
CA LEU A 307 -12.53 -15.31 -14.82
C LEU A 307 -13.19 -16.48 -15.56
N ALA A 308 -14.05 -16.20 -16.54
CA ALA A 308 -14.67 -17.24 -17.39
C ALA A 308 -13.62 -17.98 -18.23
N LYS A 309 -12.60 -17.28 -18.74
CA LYS A 309 -11.54 -17.87 -19.57
C LYS A 309 -10.52 -18.68 -18.77
N ILE A 310 -10.31 -18.34 -17.49
CA ILE A 310 -9.37 -19.06 -16.62
C ILE A 310 -9.94 -20.41 -16.16
N ARG A 311 -11.26 -20.54 -16.03
CA ARG A 311 -11.90 -21.80 -15.61
C ARG A 311 -12.04 -22.84 -16.73
N GLU A 312 -11.79 -22.45 -17.97
CA GLU A 312 -11.91 -23.29 -19.17
C GLU A 312 -10.57 -23.78 -19.73
N ALA A 313 -9.44 -23.39 -19.12
CA ALA A 313 -8.08 -23.77 -19.50
C ALA A 313 -7.42 -24.68 -18.46
#